data_AF-A0A852TJY0-F1
#
_entry.id   AF-A0A852TJY0-F1
#
_cell.length_a   1.000
_cell.length_b   1.000
_cell.length_c   1.000
_cell.angle_alpha   90.00
_cell.angle_beta   90.00
_cell.angle_gamma   90.00
#
_symmetry.space_group_name_H-M   'P 1'
#
loop_
_entity.id
_entity.type
_entity.pdbx_description
1 polymer ?
#
loop_
_entity_poly.entity_id
_entity_poly.type
_entity_poly.pdbx_seq_one_letter_code
_entity_poly.pdbx_strand_id
1 'polypeptide(L)'
;MKHYFKPYKLIKSIVLTGVLSFGLMAGGPFTAAAELDKAKVEPVQATHANSSVNVHANVKVNPAVPAQATDSVQLEAPAQPEVPAQDKEVKAEIQHKEKGSIGKSQASIHASETAKENASENSAIFSQTPVAEYNETSENPDDLSNSSVAELNETDATEEYFFGSDSATLANPEGEDFYIGKLGYGNNVQFDASTGGAIYFSSARAQDATYVYGYWFLSGMQTAPSGMSASDWGVHQAELALQAYETMKSVYGSKVRPVIFVDVEPALTGMKDYDYANNQMIYNAFVNYLNQYGQGVKPGTYSSPGSWERTMGDFSPSTPGAYWVAYYPSDIPTNLTTSNSDWLNFPGTNEKAEIWQYYGGYDDYNVAWKLP
;
A
#
# COMPACT_ATOMS: atom_id res chain seq x y z
N MET A 1 -16.83 -33.72 -36.55
CA MET A 1 -16.18 -33.26 -35.30
C MET A 1 -17.22 -32.49 -34.51
N LYS A 2 -17.44 -32.85 -33.24
CA LYS A 2 -18.48 -32.28 -32.39
C LYS A 2 -17.97 -30.96 -31.81
N HIS A 3 -18.58 -29.83 -32.19
CA HIS A 3 -18.32 -28.54 -31.56
C HIS A 3 -19.08 -28.48 -30.23
N TYR A 4 -18.33 -28.34 -29.13
CA TYR A 4 -18.87 -28.08 -27.81
C TYR A 4 -19.21 -26.58 -27.70
N PHE A 5 -20.51 -26.26 -27.75
CA PHE A 5 -21.03 -24.99 -27.26
C PHE A 5 -21.21 -25.10 -25.74
N LYS A 6 -20.48 -24.29 -24.96
CA LYS A 6 -20.78 -24.05 -23.54
C LYS A 6 -21.90 -23.01 -23.46
N PRO A 7 -23.06 -23.28 -22.82
CA PRO A 7 -24.06 -22.26 -22.59
C PRO A 7 -23.69 -21.43 -21.35
N TYR A 8 -23.45 -20.14 -21.54
CA TYR A 8 -23.40 -19.18 -20.44
C TYR A 8 -24.78 -19.11 -19.78
N LYS A 9 -24.82 -19.39 -18.47
CA LYS A 9 -26.01 -19.19 -17.63
C LYS A 9 -26.24 -17.70 -17.45
N LEU A 10 -27.26 -17.18 -18.12
CA LEU A 10 -27.76 -15.84 -17.93
C LEU A 10 -28.63 -15.82 -16.64
N ILE A 11 -28.01 -15.58 -15.49
CA ILE A 11 -28.76 -15.33 -14.25
C ILE A 11 -29.12 -13.84 -14.24
N LYS A 12 -30.39 -13.54 -14.52
CA LYS A 12 -30.97 -12.21 -14.31
C LYS A 12 -31.08 -11.98 -12.81
N SER A 13 -30.20 -11.16 -12.25
CA SER A 13 -30.33 -10.70 -10.87
C SER A 13 -31.41 -9.62 -10.81
N ILE A 14 -32.46 -9.87 -10.02
CA ILE A 14 -33.49 -8.89 -9.69
C ILE A 14 -32.89 -8.00 -8.60
N VAL A 15 -32.56 -6.76 -8.96
CA VAL A 15 -32.18 -5.72 -7.99
C VAL A 15 -33.43 -5.31 -7.23
N LEU A 16 -33.52 -5.72 -5.96
CA LEU A 16 -34.50 -5.19 -5.02
C LEU A 16 -33.85 -4.02 -4.29
N THR A 17 -34.19 -2.80 -4.70
CA THR A 17 -33.73 -1.55 -4.09
C THR A 17 -34.41 -1.37 -2.72
N GLY A 18 -33.79 -1.91 -1.68
CA GLY A 18 -34.10 -1.58 -0.29
C GLY A 18 -33.30 -0.34 0.13
N VAL A 19 -33.95 0.82 0.17
CA VAL A 19 -33.37 2.03 0.76
C VAL A 19 -33.26 1.81 2.28
N LEU A 20 -32.07 1.48 2.77
CA LEU A 20 -31.72 1.71 4.18
C LEU A 20 -30.93 3.03 4.27
N SER A 21 -31.62 4.06 4.76
CA SER A 21 -30.99 5.29 5.21
C SER A 21 -30.25 5.03 6.52
N PHE A 22 -28.92 4.87 6.46
CA PHE A 22 -28.08 4.98 7.65
C PHE A 22 -27.57 6.42 7.76
N GLY A 23 -27.99 7.07 8.86
CA GLY A 23 -27.56 8.40 9.21
C GLY A 23 -26.07 8.44 9.59
N LEU A 24 -25.44 9.55 9.20
CA LEU A 24 -24.21 10.06 9.81
C LEU A 24 -24.32 10.03 11.34
N MET A 25 -23.59 9.14 12.00
CA MET A 25 -23.35 9.20 13.43
C MET A 25 -21.97 9.84 13.66
N ALA A 26 -21.99 11.14 13.94
CA ALA A 26 -20.88 11.82 14.58
C ALA A 26 -20.70 11.23 15.99
N GLY A 27 -19.50 10.76 16.30
CA GLY A 27 -19.16 10.15 17.58
C GLY A 27 -19.26 11.14 18.75
N GLY A 28 -20.20 10.89 19.65
CA GLY A 28 -20.22 11.40 21.02
C GLY A 28 -20.07 10.24 22.02
N PRO A 29 -19.49 10.46 23.21
CA PRO A 29 -19.16 9.38 24.13
C PRO A 29 -20.41 8.77 24.78
N PHE A 30 -20.51 7.44 24.71
CA PHE A 30 -21.56 6.67 25.38
C PHE A 30 -21.34 6.69 26.90
N THR A 31 -22.27 7.33 27.62
CA THR A 31 -22.46 7.12 29.05
C THR A 31 -23.35 5.91 29.25
N ALA A 32 -22.86 4.91 29.98
CA ALA A 32 -23.59 3.71 30.31
C ALA A 32 -24.82 4.01 31.16
N ALA A 33 -25.99 3.56 30.72
CA ALA A 33 -27.20 3.43 31.54
C ALA A 33 -27.68 1.99 31.42
N ALA A 34 -27.45 1.22 32.48
CA ALA A 34 -28.04 -0.09 32.69
C ALA A 34 -29.29 0.10 33.57
N GLU A 35 -30.47 -0.28 33.08
CA GLU A 35 -31.64 -0.45 33.93
C GLU A 35 -32.64 -1.46 33.33
N LEU A 36 -32.69 -2.64 33.97
CA LEU A 36 -33.74 -3.67 34.13
C LEU A 36 -33.00 -5.01 34.30
N ASP A 37 -33.30 -5.91 35.23
CA ASP A 37 -34.58 -6.16 35.86
C ASP A 37 -34.37 -6.87 37.22
N LYS A 38 -35.37 -6.74 38.09
CA LYS A 38 -35.37 -7.30 39.46
C LYS A 38 -35.69 -8.78 39.43
N ALA A 39 -34.75 -9.61 39.88
CA ALA A 39 -35.04 -10.97 40.35
C ALA A 39 -34.38 -11.23 41.71
N LYS A 40 -35.19 -11.78 42.60
CA LYS A 40 -35.09 -11.86 44.05
C LYS A 40 -34.48 -13.21 44.44
N VAL A 41 -33.27 -13.23 45.01
CA VAL A 41 -32.75 -14.41 45.74
C VAL A 41 -31.93 -13.94 46.95
N GLU A 42 -32.23 -14.51 48.12
CA GLU A 42 -31.62 -14.23 49.41
C GLU A 42 -30.14 -14.67 49.50
N PRO A 43 -29.34 -14.06 50.41
CA PRO A 43 -27.91 -14.30 50.52
C PRO A 43 -27.59 -15.48 51.45
N VAL A 44 -26.65 -16.33 51.02
CA VAL A 44 -25.97 -17.29 51.90
C VAL A 44 -24.64 -16.69 52.35
N GLN A 45 -24.50 -16.55 53.68
CA GLN A 45 -23.27 -16.20 54.38
C GLN A 45 -22.28 -17.37 54.43
N ALA A 46 -20.98 -17.03 54.37
CA ALA A 46 -19.81 -17.61 55.05
C ALA A 46 -18.59 -17.47 54.13
N THR A 47 -17.39 -17.03 54.51
CA THR A 47 -16.79 -16.68 55.80
C THR A 47 -15.49 -15.94 55.46
N HIS A 48 -15.28 -14.80 56.12
CA HIS A 48 -14.02 -14.06 56.15
C HIS A 48 -13.01 -14.80 57.03
N ALA A 49 -11.75 -14.91 56.59
CA ALA A 49 -10.61 -15.22 57.45
C ALA A 49 -9.61 -14.06 57.40
N ASN A 50 -9.32 -13.57 58.60
CA ASN A 50 -8.45 -12.45 58.96
C ASN A 50 -7.03 -12.52 58.38
N SER A 51 -6.45 -11.36 58.07
CA SER A 51 -5.22 -10.96 58.77
C SER A 51 -5.06 -9.44 58.79
N SER A 52 -4.89 -8.95 60.00
CA SER A 52 -4.76 -7.55 60.42
C SER A 52 -3.29 -7.17 60.58
N VAL A 53 -2.87 -5.99 60.12
CA VAL A 53 -1.86 -5.16 60.81
C VAL A 53 -2.22 -3.69 60.63
N ASN A 54 -2.55 -3.05 61.75
CA ASN A 54 -2.62 -1.61 61.97
C ASN A 54 -1.21 -1.04 62.10
N VAL A 55 -0.90 0.08 61.43
CA VAL A 55 -0.09 1.16 62.01
C VAL A 55 -0.64 2.52 61.55
N HIS A 56 -1.16 3.26 62.51
CA HIS A 56 -1.50 4.68 62.42
C HIS A 56 -0.24 5.55 62.28
N ALA A 57 -0.26 6.54 61.40
CA ALA A 57 0.36 7.84 61.68
C ALA A 57 -0.43 8.95 60.98
N ASN A 58 -0.83 9.89 61.81
CA ASN A 58 -1.78 10.97 61.58
C ASN A 58 -0.97 12.26 61.38
N VAL A 59 -1.07 12.94 60.23
CA VAL A 59 -0.60 14.33 60.12
C VAL A 59 -1.68 15.22 59.50
N LYS A 60 -2.01 16.18 60.35
CA LYS A 60 -2.99 17.26 60.36
C LYS A 60 -2.92 18.19 59.14
N VAL A 61 -4.10 18.52 58.62
CA VAL A 61 -4.39 19.59 57.67
C VAL A 61 -4.24 20.96 58.32
N ASN A 62 -3.78 21.97 57.57
CA ASN A 62 -4.37 23.31 57.63
C ASN A 62 -4.16 24.07 56.29
N PRO A 63 -5.21 24.73 55.75
CA PRO A 63 -5.17 25.53 54.53
C PRO A 63 -4.97 27.02 54.83
N ALA A 64 -4.31 27.76 53.94
CA ALA A 64 -4.41 29.23 53.87
C ALA A 64 -4.12 29.71 52.44
N VAL A 65 -5.16 30.13 51.72
CA VAL A 65 -5.50 31.51 51.29
C VAL A 65 -4.74 31.98 50.02
N PRO A 66 -5.48 32.47 48.99
CA PRO A 66 -4.94 32.83 47.68
C PRO A 66 -4.51 34.31 47.61
N ALA A 67 -3.50 34.59 46.79
CA ALA A 67 -3.14 35.94 46.38
C ALA A 67 -3.40 36.12 44.87
N GLN A 68 -4.41 36.93 44.55
CA GLN A 68 -4.40 37.86 43.40
C GLN A 68 -3.29 38.90 43.68
N ALA A 69 -2.67 39.63 42.74
CA ALA A 69 -3.04 40.06 41.41
C ALA A 69 -1.77 40.56 40.66
N THR A 70 -1.98 40.98 39.40
CA THR A 70 -1.25 42.03 38.65
C THR A 70 0.25 41.84 38.37
N ASP A 71 0.64 41.64 37.11
CA ASP A 71 0.91 42.78 36.24
C ASP A 71 1.22 42.35 34.79
N SER A 72 0.55 43.05 33.88
CA SER A 72 0.75 43.08 32.44
C SER A 72 2.00 43.91 32.12
N VAL A 73 2.97 43.31 31.42
CA VAL A 73 4.01 44.06 30.69
C VAL A 73 4.05 43.56 29.25
N GLN A 74 3.60 44.46 28.38
CA GLN A 74 3.70 44.50 26.93
C GLN A 74 4.96 45.29 26.59
N LEU A 75 5.88 44.74 25.77
CA LEU A 75 6.99 45.39 25.05
C LEU A 75 7.89 44.25 24.52
N GLU A 76 8.45 44.19 23.33
CA GLU A 76 8.41 44.92 22.07
C GLU A 76 9.12 43.97 21.07
N ALA A 77 8.68 43.94 19.80
CA ALA A 77 9.36 43.20 18.75
C ALA A 77 10.57 44.00 18.22
N PRO A 78 11.74 43.38 17.94
CA PRO A 78 12.75 44.01 17.12
C PRO A 78 12.82 43.37 15.72
N ALA A 79 12.45 44.22 14.74
CA ALA A 79 13.05 44.47 13.43
C ALA A 79 13.76 43.33 12.65
N GLN A 80 13.25 43.11 11.43
CA GLN A 80 14.00 42.65 10.26
C GLN A 80 15.22 43.54 9.97
N PRO A 81 16.29 42.95 9.41
CA PRO A 81 17.19 43.67 8.51
C PRO A 81 16.93 43.31 7.04
N GLU A 82 16.99 44.35 6.22
CA GLU A 82 16.90 44.39 4.76
C GLU A 82 17.95 43.55 4.04
N VAL A 83 17.52 43.07 2.87
CA VAL A 83 18.33 42.54 1.77
C VAL A 83 19.20 43.64 1.15
N PRO A 84 20.36 43.29 0.58
CA PRO A 84 20.70 43.82 -0.73
C PRO A 84 20.99 42.71 -1.76
N ALA A 85 20.35 42.87 -2.90
CA ALA A 85 20.53 42.11 -4.13
C ALA A 85 21.91 42.37 -4.76
N GLN A 86 22.44 41.39 -5.51
CA GLN A 86 22.60 41.50 -6.97
C GLN A 86 23.33 40.28 -7.58
N ASP A 87 22.63 39.66 -8.54
CA ASP A 87 23.05 39.28 -9.89
C ASP A 87 24.41 38.59 -10.12
N LYS A 88 24.34 37.36 -10.67
CA LYS A 88 24.85 37.11 -12.04
C LYS A 88 24.34 35.80 -12.64
N GLU A 89 23.54 36.02 -13.68
CA GLU A 89 23.19 35.15 -14.80
C GLU A 89 24.43 34.41 -15.35
N VAL A 90 24.37 33.07 -15.44
CA VAL A 90 25.26 32.30 -16.32
C VAL A 90 24.40 31.54 -17.33
N LYS A 91 24.54 32.03 -18.56
CA LYS A 91 23.95 31.62 -19.81
C LYS A 91 24.35 30.18 -20.17
N ALA A 92 23.34 29.36 -20.44
CA ALA A 92 23.50 28.06 -21.08
C ALA A 92 24.02 28.23 -22.52
N GLU A 93 25.04 27.47 -22.88
CA GLU A 93 25.51 27.30 -24.24
C GLU A 93 25.35 25.80 -24.60
N ILE A 94 24.26 25.49 -25.31
CA ILE A 94 24.04 24.17 -25.91
C ILE A 94 24.64 24.21 -27.31
N GLN A 95 25.74 23.49 -27.52
CA GLN A 95 26.28 23.20 -28.85
C GLN A 95 26.22 21.69 -29.15
N HIS A 96 25.56 21.41 -30.27
CA HIS A 96 25.79 20.36 -31.26
C HIS A 96 25.72 18.86 -30.89
N LYS A 97 24.60 18.30 -31.37
CA LYS A 97 24.38 16.98 -31.99
C LYS A 97 25.64 16.36 -32.62
N GLU A 98 26.02 15.17 -32.16
CA GLU A 98 26.87 14.25 -32.93
C GLU A 98 26.32 12.81 -32.86
N LYS A 99 26.67 12.05 -33.90
CA LYS A 99 26.13 10.77 -34.36
C LYS A 99 26.23 9.64 -33.33
N GLY A 100 25.25 8.73 -33.42
CA GLY A 100 25.10 7.55 -32.58
C GLY A 100 26.36 6.70 -32.47
N SER A 101 26.70 6.38 -31.22
CA SER A 101 27.50 5.22 -30.86
C SER A 101 26.68 4.39 -29.88
N ILE A 102 26.80 3.07 -29.98
CA ILE A 102 26.18 2.09 -29.08
C ILE A 102 26.77 2.30 -27.69
N GLY A 103 26.09 3.10 -26.87
CA GLY A 103 26.46 3.36 -25.50
C GLY A 103 25.86 2.32 -24.58
N LYS A 104 26.72 1.52 -23.94
CA LYS A 104 26.36 0.85 -22.68
C LYS A 104 25.65 1.85 -21.77
N SER A 105 24.58 1.42 -21.08
CA SER A 105 23.85 2.32 -20.16
C SER A 105 24.84 2.99 -19.20
N GLN A 106 24.66 4.28 -18.88
CA GLN A 106 25.50 4.97 -17.89
C GLN A 106 25.54 4.21 -16.55
N ALA A 107 24.45 3.51 -16.21
CA ALA A 107 24.36 2.64 -15.04
C ALA A 107 25.37 1.46 -15.08
N SER A 108 25.58 0.84 -16.24
CA SER A 108 26.56 -0.26 -16.39
C SER A 108 28.02 0.20 -16.29
N ILE A 109 28.31 1.47 -16.58
CA ILE A 109 29.66 2.05 -16.55
C ILE A 109 30.09 2.40 -15.11
N HIS A 110 29.12 2.75 -14.25
CA HIS A 110 29.38 3.22 -12.87
C HIS A 110 28.97 2.24 -11.77
N ALA A 111 28.40 1.08 -12.10
CA ALA A 111 28.08 0.05 -11.12
C ALA A 111 29.35 -0.58 -10.51
N SER A 112 29.39 -0.69 -9.17
CA SER A 112 30.44 -1.43 -8.47
C SER A 112 30.36 -2.92 -8.80
N GLU A 113 31.46 -3.66 -8.65
CA GLU A 113 31.46 -5.11 -8.91
C GLU A 113 30.45 -5.85 -8.03
N THR A 114 30.30 -5.45 -6.76
CA THR A 114 29.27 -5.97 -5.86
C THR A 114 27.84 -5.67 -6.35
N ALA A 115 27.61 -4.53 -7.00
CA ALA A 115 26.31 -4.21 -7.59
C ALA A 115 26.02 -5.05 -8.84
N LYS A 116 27.05 -5.39 -9.64
CA LYS A 116 26.90 -6.28 -10.80
C LYS A 116 26.58 -7.73 -10.39
N GLU A 117 27.21 -8.23 -9.32
CA GLU A 117 26.99 -9.60 -8.82
C GLU A 117 25.59 -9.81 -8.23
N ASN A 118 24.93 -8.77 -7.74
CA ASN A 118 23.62 -8.86 -7.09
C ASN A 118 22.47 -8.30 -7.96
N ALA A 119 22.76 -7.86 -9.17
CA ALA A 119 21.75 -7.32 -10.08
C ALA A 119 21.04 -8.44 -10.86
N SER A 120 19.73 -8.30 -11.05
CA SER A 120 18.97 -9.23 -11.87
C SER A 120 19.37 -9.13 -13.34
N GLU A 121 19.22 -10.22 -14.10
CA GLU A 121 19.58 -10.30 -15.53
C GLU A 121 18.85 -9.27 -16.40
N ASN A 122 17.69 -8.78 -15.96
CA ASN A 122 16.89 -7.75 -16.64
C ASN A 122 17.19 -6.32 -16.15
N SER A 123 18.15 -6.13 -15.26
CA SER A 123 18.50 -4.82 -14.74
C SER A 123 19.16 -3.94 -15.81
N ALA A 124 19.06 -2.62 -15.62
CA ALA A 124 19.74 -1.63 -16.46
C ALA A 124 21.27 -1.80 -16.51
N ILE A 125 21.86 -2.62 -15.62
CA ILE A 125 23.28 -2.99 -15.62
C ILE A 125 23.59 -3.95 -16.78
N PHE A 126 22.63 -4.77 -17.22
CA PHE A 126 22.80 -5.82 -18.24
C PHE A 126 21.99 -5.62 -19.53
N SER A 127 21.11 -4.63 -19.62
CA SER A 127 20.27 -4.41 -20.80
C SER A 127 21.08 -4.20 -22.08
N GLN A 128 21.08 -5.19 -22.98
CA GLN A 128 21.40 -5.01 -24.40
C GLN A 128 20.07 -4.91 -25.16
N THR A 129 19.77 -3.75 -25.72
CA THR A 129 18.60 -3.57 -26.59
C THR A 129 18.85 -4.27 -27.93
N PRO A 130 18.07 -5.27 -28.36
CA PRO A 130 18.15 -5.78 -29.73
C PRO A 130 17.45 -4.78 -30.65
N VAL A 131 18.16 -4.30 -31.67
CA VAL A 131 17.53 -3.58 -32.79
C VAL A 131 17.34 -4.57 -33.93
N ALA A 132 16.09 -4.73 -34.36
CA ALA A 132 15.76 -5.44 -35.59
C ALA A 132 16.39 -4.70 -36.79
N GLU A 133 17.32 -5.37 -37.46
CA GLU A 133 18.06 -4.82 -38.61
C GLU A 133 17.27 -5.10 -39.90
N TYR A 134 16.62 -4.07 -40.46
CA TYR A 134 16.15 -4.08 -41.84
C TYR A 134 17.35 -3.78 -42.75
N ASN A 135 17.83 -4.80 -43.48
CA ASN A 135 18.77 -4.62 -44.58
C ASN A 135 18.01 -4.58 -45.91
N GLU A 136 17.75 -3.39 -46.43
CA GLU A 136 17.60 -3.18 -47.88
C GLU A 136 18.98 -2.83 -48.45
N THR A 137 19.49 -3.65 -49.37
CA THR A 137 20.04 -3.26 -50.70
C THR A 137 20.68 -4.51 -51.33
N SER A 138 20.13 -4.99 -52.45
CA SER A 138 20.82 -5.91 -53.35
C SER A 138 20.55 -5.50 -54.80
N GLU A 139 21.59 -5.02 -55.47
CA GLU A 139 21.69 -4.96 -56.93
C GLU A 139 22.43 -6.21 -57.43
N ASN A 140 21.71 -7.26 -57.82
CA ASN A 140 21.87 -7.98 -59.09
C ASN A 140 21.00 -9.25 -59.13
N PRO A 141 20.38 -9.56 -60.28
CA PRO A 141 19.61 -10.78 -60.46
C PRO A 141 20.55 -11.89 -60.96
N ASP A 142 20.50 -13.04 -60.30
CA ASP A 142 20.75 -14.39 -60.81
C ASP A 142 21.27 -15.24 -59.65
N ASP A 143 20.41 -16.05 -59.03
CA ASP A 143 20.60 -17.50 -58.88
C ASP A 143 19.47 -18.12 -58.04
N LEU A 144 19.18 -19.38 -58.34
CA LEU A 144 18.06 -20.19 -57.92
C LEU A 144 18.21 -20.76 -56.50
N SER A 145 17.03 -21.13 -55.97
CA SER A 145 16.76 -22.31 -55.15
C SER A 145 16.69 -22.18 -53.63
N ASN A 146 15.45 -22.36 -53.16
CA ASN A 146 15.08 -23.19 -52.02
C ASN A 146 15.66 -22.79 -50.64
N SER A 147 14.97 -21.88 -49.96
CA SER A 147 15.02 -21.82 -48.51
C SER A 147 13.59 -21.84 -47.96
N SER A 148 13.27 -22.93 -47.28
CA SER A 148 12.05 -23.13 -46.53
C SER A 148 11.91 -22.02 -45.49
N VAL A 149 10.95 -21.13 -45.71
CA VAL A 149 10.44 -20.23 -44.68
C VAL A 149 9.77 -21.12 -43.65
N ALA A 150 10.51 -21.51 -42.62
CA ALA A 150 9.93 -21.95 -41.37
C ALA A 150 9.26 -20.70 -40.79
N GLU A 151 7.94 -20.60 -40.97
CA GLU A 151 7.08 -19.79 -40.12
C GLU A 151 7.34 -20.25 -38.69
N LEU A 152 8.22 -19.54 -38.00
CA LEU A 152 8.19 -19.46 -36.56
C LEU A 152 6.86 -18.78 -36.21
N ASN A 153 5.81 -19.59 -36.12
CA ASN A 153 4.70 -19.33 -35.22
C ASN A 153 5.32 -19.28 -33.82
N GLU A 154 5.92 -18.15 -33.48
CA GLU A 154 5.92 -17.69 -32.09
C GLU A 154 4.44 -17.62 -31.72
N THR A 155 3.97 -18.68 -31.09
CA THR A 155 2.73 -18.66 -30.35
C THR A 155 2.90 -17.53 -29.35
N ASP A 156 2.33 -16.38 -29.70
CA ASP A 156 2.10 -15.22 -28.87
C ASP A 156 1.59 -15.76 -27.54
N ALA A 157 2.49 -15.86 -26.57
CA ALA A 157 2.18 -16.37 -25.25
C ALA A 157 1.27 -15.29 -24.68
N THR A 158 -0.04 -15.48 -24.83
CA THR A 158 -1.05 -14.55 -24.32
C THR A 158 -0.70 -14.31 -22.85
N GLU A 159 -0.18 -13.13 -22.54
CA GLU A 159 0.12 -12.74 -21.17
C GLU A 159 -1.17 -12.96 -20.37
N GLU A 160 -1.10 -13.85 -19.38
CA GLU A 160 -2.25 -14.18 -18.55
C GLU A 160 -2.38 -13.08 -17.50
N TYR A 161 -3.49 -12.34 -17.59
CA TYR A 161 -3.85 -11.32 -16.61
C TYR A 161 -4.72 -11.94 -15.52
N PHE A 162 -4.44 -11.56 -14.28
CA PHE A 162 -5.19 -11.98 -13.11
C PHE A 162 -6.10 -10.84 -12.68
N PHE A 163 -7.34 -11.14 -12.35
CA PHE A 163 -8.31 -10.15 -11.88
C PHE A 163 -8.59 -10.35 -10.41
N GLY A 164 -8.86 -9.27 -9.70
CA GLY A 164 -9.12 -9.34 -8.27
C GLY A 164 -9.80 -8.11 -7.74
N SER A 165 -10.17 -8.18 -6.46
CA SER A 165 -10.71 -7.05 -5.72
C SER A 165 -9.92 -6.81 -4.45
N ASP A 166 -10.01 -5.59 -3.93
CA ASP A 166 -9.49 -5.26 -2.60
C ASP A 166 -10.56 -4.57 -1.76
N SER A 167 -10.65 -4.94 -0.48
CA SER A 167 -11.65 -4.41 0.47
C SER A 167 -13.12 -4.41 -0.01
N ALA A 168 -13.42 -5.12 -1.10
CA ALA A 168 -14.69 -5.06 -1.79
C ALA A 168 -15.73 -6.02 -1.20
N THR A 169 -16.99 -5.65 -1.38
CA THR A 169 -18.14 -6.50 -1.05
C THR A 169 -18.54 -7.37 -2.24
N LEU A 170 -18.38 -6.86 -3.46
CA LEU A 170 -18.66 -7.57 -4.71
C LEU A 170 -17.36 -8.09 -5.34
N ALA A 171 -17.49 -9.16 -6.13
CA ALA A 171 -16.36 -9.62 -6.95
C ALA A 171 -16.08 -8.63 -8.08
N ASN A 172 -14.82 -8.59 -8.50
CA ASN A 172 -14.46 -7.92 -9.73
C ASN A 172 -15.22 -8.57 -10.91
N PRO A 173 -15.87 -7.76 -11.78
CA PRO A 173 -16.68 -8.27 -12.89
C PRO A 173 -15.90 -9.10 -13.92
N GLU A 174 -14.59 -8.89 -14.03
CA GLU A 174 -13.71 -9.60 -14.96
C GLU A 174 -13.19 -10.94 -14.39
N GLY A 175 -13.24 -11.13 -13.07
CA GLY A 175 -12.77 -12.34 -12.39
C GLY A 175 -12.25 -12.08 -10.99
N GLU A 176 -12.09 -13.14 -10.19
CA GLU A 176 -11.62 -13.07 -8.80
C GLU A 176 -10.50 -14.09 -8.56
N ASP A 177 -9.41 -13.97 -9.32
CA ASP A 177 -8.22 -14.80 -9.18
C ASP A 177 -7.47 -14.51 -7.88
N PHE A 178 -7.43 -13.23 -7.47
CA PHE A 178 -6.82 -12.81 -6.22
C PHE A 178 -7.71 -11.85 -5.42
N TYR A 179 -7.46 -11.80 -4.11
CA TYR A 179 -8.11 -10.86 -3.19
C TYR A 179 -7.07 -10.20 -2.30
N ILE A 180 -7.18 -8.89 -2.07
CA ILE A 180 -6.33 -8.13 -1.15
C ILE A 180 -7.18 -7.55 -0.02
N GLY A 181 -6.90 -7.90 1.24
CA GLY A 181 -7.71 -7.46 2.37
C GLY A 181 -6.94 -6.65 3.41
N LYS A 182 -7.62 -5.70 4.06
CA LYS A 182 -7.00 -4.87 5.10
C LYS A 182 -6.74 -5.67 6.37
N LEU A 183 -5.49 -5.68 6.81
CA LEU A 183 -5.07 -6.33 8.05
C LEU A 183 -5.19 -5.41 9.27
N GLY A 184 -4.97 -4.11 9.08
CA GLY A 184 -5.02 -3.13 10.16
C GLY A 184 -4.44 -1.77 9.78
N TYR A 185 -4.23 -0.92 10.80
CA TYR A 185 -3.61 0.40 10.71
C TYR A 185 -3.13 0.87 12.08
N GLY A 186 -2.03 1.63 12.16
CA GLY A 186 -1.53 2.18 13.42
C GLY A 186 -1.38 1.13 14.53
N ASN A 187 -2.17 1.23 15.61
CA ASN A 187 -2.21 0.26 16.71
C ASN A 187 -3.35 -0.76 16.61
N ASN A 188 -4.14 -0.72 15.53
CA ASN A 188 -5.38 -1.46 15.39
C ASN A 188 -5.20 -2.62 14.41
N VAL A 189 -5.06 -3.83 14.95
CA VAL A 189 -5.24 -5.05 14.18
C VAL A 189 -6.74 -5.24 13.93
N GLN A 190 -7.14 -5.42 12.68
CA GLN A 190 -8.54 -5.57 12.30
C GLN A 190 -8.89 -6.99 11.85
N PHE A 191 -7.92 -7.75 11.33
CA PHE A 191 -8.14 -9.13 10.92
C PHE A 191 -8.47 -10.03 12.12
N ASP A 192 -9.61 -10.72 12.06
CA ASP A 192 -10.06 -11.64 13.10
C ASP A 192 -10.08 -13.08 12.56
N ALA A 193 -9.21 -13.93 13.10
CA ALA A 193 -9.12 -15.33 12.71
C ALA A 193 -10.42 -16.12 12.95
N SER A 194 -11.23 -15.74 13.93
CA SER A 194 -12.45 -16.47 14.27
C SER A 194 -13.54 -16.32 13.20
N THR A 195 -13.55 -15.18 12.50
CA THR A 195 -14.46 -14.89 11.40
C THR A 195 -13.79 -15.02 10.03
N GLY A 196 -12.45 -15.10 10.01
CA GLY A 196 -11.63 -15.01 8.81
C GLY A 196 -11.66 -13.64 8.14
N GLY A 197 -12.22 -12.61 8.77
CA GLY A 197 -12.48 -11.34 8.11
C GLY A 197 -12.32 -10.11 9.01
N ALA A 198 -12.71 -8.97 8.48
CA ALA A 198 -12.70 -7.65 9.11
C ALA A 198 -13.67 -6.71 8.38
N ILE A 199 -13.83 -5.48 8.85
CA ILE A 199 -14.69 -4.47 8.20
C ILE A 199 -14.26 -4.18 6.75
N TYR A 200 -12.96 -4.33 6.45
CA TYR A 200 -12.37 -4.16 5.12
C TYR A 200 -11.61 -5.43 4.68
N PHE A 201 -12.07 -6.58 5.17
CA PHE A 201 -11.56 -7.89 4.77
C PHE A 201 -12.73 -8.85 4.67
N SER A 202 -13.13 -9.17 3.44
CA SER A 202 -14.24 -10.08 3.15
C SER A 202 -13.75 -11.53 3.16
N SER A 203 -14.19 -12.30 4.16
CA SER A 203 -13.87 -13.72 4.23
C SER A 203 -14.45 -14.51 3.06
N ALA A 204 -15.61 -14.09 2.54
CA ALA A 204 -16.20 -14.69 1.34
C ALA A 204 -15.31 -14.49 0.11
N ARG A 205 -14.79 -13.27 -0.12
CA ARG A 205 -13.88 -13.01 -1.26
C ARG A 205 -12.56 -13.76 -1.12
N ALA A 206 -11.94 -13.75 0.06
CA ALA A 206 -10.72 -14.51 0.30
C ALA A 206 -10.93 -16.04 0.13
N GLN A 207 -12.11 -16.55 0.48
CA GLN A 207 -12.45 -17.97 0.28
C GLN A 207 -12.66 -18.33 -1.19
N ASP A 208 -13.17 -17.41 -2.01
CA ASP A 208 -13.40 -17.63 -3.43
C ASP A 208 -12.12 -17.44 -4.26
N ALA A 209 -11.23 -16.52 -3.86
CA ALA A 209 -9.99 -16.23 -4.56
C ALA A 209 -8.98 -17.39 -4.53
N THR A 210 -8.17 -17.50 -5.58
CA THR A 210 -7.05 -18.46 -5.64
C THR A 210 -5.89 -17.96 -4.80
N TYR A 211 -5.66 -16.65 -4.79
CA TYR A 211 -4.55 -16.00 -4.10
C TYR A 211 -5.05 -14.94 -3.14
N VAL A 212 -4.50 -14.89 -1.93
CA VAL A 212 -4.89 -13.94 -0.89
C VAL A 212 -3.68 -13.14 -0.47
N TYR A 213 -3.83 -11.82 -0.48
CA TYR A 213 -2.84 -10.85 -0.02
C TYR A 213 -3.42 -10.05 1.15
N GLY A 214 -2.52 -9.52 1.97
CA GLY A 214 -2.88 -8.59 3.04
C GLY A 214 -2.21 -7.24 2.82
N TYR A 215 -2.89 -6.17 3.21
CA TYR A 215 -2.29 -4.85 3.26
C TYR A 215 -2.43 -4.19 4.63
N TRP A 216 -1.50 -3.29 4.93
CA TRP A 216 -1.51 -2.47 6.13
C TRP A 216 -1.62 -1.00 5.76
N PHE A 217 -2.65 -0.33 6.27
CA PHE A 217 -2.85 1.09 6.05
C PHE A 217 -1.93 1.89 6.97
N LEU A 218 -0.90 2.49 6.40
CA LEU A 218 0.20 3.08 7.17
C LEU A 218 -0.23 4.40 7.81
N SER A 219 -0.11 4.48 9.13
CA SER A 219 -0.51 5.64 9.91
C SER A 219 0.66 6.57 10.20
N GLY A 220 0.44 7.87 10.01
CA GLY A 220 1.41 8.92 10.29
C GLY A 220 1.56 9.29 11.77
N MET A 221 2.49 10.20 12.05
CA MET A 221 2.84 10.65 13.40
C MET A 221 1.68 11.25 14.21
N GLN A 222 0.65 11.77 13.55
CA GLN A 222 -0.52 12.34 14.21
C GLN A 222 -1.35 11.30 15.01
N THR A 223 -1.10 10.01 14.79
CA THR A 223 -1.74 8.92 15.53
C THR A 223 -0.76 8.11 16.40
N ALA A 224 0.53 8.44 16.34
CA ALA A 224 1.56 7.74 17.08
C ALA A 224 1.38 7.95 18.60
N PRO A 225 1.68 6.94 19.44
CA PRO A 225 1.73 7.12 20.89
C PRO A 225 2.66 8.27 21.30
N SER A 226 2.29 8.99 22.36
CA SER A 226 3.09 10.12 22.85
C SER A 226 4.52 9.67 23.20
N GLY A 227 5.50 10.42 22.71
CA GLY A 227 6.93 10.16 22.95
C GLY A 227 7.56 9.14 22.01
N MET A 228 6.80 8.52 21.11
CA MET A 228 7.34 7.60 20.10
C MET A 228 7.99 8.37 18.94
N SER A 229 9.11 7.88 18.43
CA SER A 229 9.74 8.43 17.22
C SER A 229 9.06 7.90 15.94
N ALA A 230 9.27 8.57 14.81
CA ALA A 230 8.77 8.11 13.51
C ALA A 230 9.27 6.71 13.14
N SER A 231 10.56 6.42 13.38
CA SER A 231 11.14 5.11 13.12
C SER A 231 10.55 4.03 14.03
N ASP A 232 10.44 4.29 15.34
CA ASP A 232 9.83 3.34 16.28
C ASP A 232 8.37 3.08 15.93
N TRP A 233 7.67 4.10 15.43
CA TRP A 233 6.30 3.97 14.98
C TRP A 233 6.15 3.11 13.72
N GLY A 234 7.06 3.24 12.75
CA GLY A 234 7.10 2.37 11.59
C GLY A 234 7.40 0.91 11.95
N VAL A 235 8.35 0.68 12.86
CA VAL A 235 8.65 -0.67 13.39
C VAL A 235 7.42 -1.28 14.06
N HIS A 236 6.77 -0.54 14.95
CA HIS A 236 5.61 -1.04 15.68
C HIS A 236 4.45 -1.44 14.75
N GLN A 237 4.18 -0.63 13.73
CA GLN A 237 3.16 -0.97 12.74
C GLN A 237 3.53 -2.23 11.94
N ALA A 238 4.80 -2.43 11.60
CA ALA A 238 5.26 -3.62 10.89
C ALA A 238 5.19 -4.89 11.73
N GLU A 239 5.46 -4.80 13.04
CA GLU A 239 5.26 -5.89 14.00
C GLU A 239 3.81 -6.37 13.99
N LEU A 240 2.86 -5.44 14.10
CA LEU A 240 1.43 -5.75 14.09
C LEU A 240 0.96 -6.28 12.73
N ALA A 241 1.46 -5.69 11.64
CA ALA A 241 1.15 -6.16 10.28
C ALA A 241 1.63 -7.60 10.05
N LEU A 242 2.85 -7.93 10.47
CA LEU A 242 3.40 -9.28 10.37
C LEU A 242 2.61 -10.28 11.23
N GLN A 243 2.22 -9.89 12.45
CA GLN A 243 1.37 -10.73 13.30
C GLN A 243 0.00 -11.00 12.67
N ALA A 244 -0.64 -9.96 12.11
CA ALA A 244 -1.92 -10.08 11.43
C ALA A 244 -1.81 -10.94 10.16
N TYR A 245 -0.70 -10.81 9.42
CA TYR A 245 -0.39 -11.64 8.26
C TYR A 245 -0.26 -13.12 8.62
N GLU A 246 0.51 -13.48 9.66
CA GLU A 246 0.65 -14.88 10.09
C GLU A 246 -0.69 -15.44 10.60
N THR A 247 -1.51 -14.59 11.22
CA THR A 247 -2.87 -14.94 11.62
C THR A 247 -3.74 -15.24 10.39
N MET A 248 -3.72 -14.39 9.36
CA MET A 248 -4.41 -14.63 8.08
C MET A 248 -3.93 -15.91 7.39
N LYS A 249 -2.62 -16.16 7.39
CA LYS A 249 -2.01 -17.38 6.85
C LYS A 249 -2.45 -18.64 7.58
N SER A 250 -2.68 -18.57 8.90
CA SER A 250 -3.24 -19.70 9.65
C SER A 250 -4.67 -20.06 9.24
N VAL A 251 -5.44 -19.08 8.74
CA VAL A 251 -6.83 -19.25 8.28
C VAL A 251 -6.89 -19.73 6.83
N TYR A 252 -6.18 -19.04 5.93
CA TYR A 252 -6.28 -19.27 4.48
C TYR A 252 -5.18 -20.17 3.91
N GLY A 253 -4.21 -20.58 4.73
CA GLY A 253 -3.19 -21.56 4.39
C GLY A 253 -2.40 -21.19 3.13
N SER A 254 -2.30 -22.14 2.20
CA SER A 254 -1.50 -22.00 0.98
C SER A 254 -2.03 -20.98 -0.03
N LYS A 255 -3.21 -20.39 0.19
CA LYS A 255 -3.70 -19.28 -0.63
C LYS A 255 -2.95 -17.98 -0.35
N VAL A 256 -2.43 -17.83 0.88
CA VAL A 256 -1.77 -16.60 1.29
C VAL A 256 -0.43 -16.47 0.58
N ARG A 257 -0.25 -15.34 -0.10
CA ARG A 257 0.97 -15.02 -0.83
C ARG A 257 1.97 -14.31 0.08
N PRO A 258 3.29 -14.49 -0.15
CA PRO A 258 4.35 -13.97 0.71
C PRO A 258 4.59 -12.46 0.53
N VAL A 259 3.53 -11.65 0.47
CA VAL A 259 3.63 -10.19 0.31
C VAL A 259 2.67 -9.50 1.28
N ILE A 260 3.17 -8.48 1.98
CA ILE A 260 2.36 -7.52 2.73
C ILE A 260 2.49 -6.18 2.03
N PHE A 261 1.37 -5.65 1.51
CA PHE A 261 1.36 -4.32 0.91
C PHE A 261 1.28 -3.23 1.98
N VAL A 262 2.15 -2.24 1.88
CA VAL A 262 2.10 -1.01 2.67
C VAL A 262 1.25 -0.02 1.89
N ASP A 263 0.07 0.28 2.42
CA ASP A 263 -0.85 1.25 1.83
C ASP A 263 -0.50 2.65 2.36
N VAL A 264 0.02 3.50 1.45
CA VAL A 264 0.57 4.82 1.72
C VAL A 264 -0.32 5.89 1.10
N GLU A 265 -1.20 6.45 1.91
CA GLU A 265 -2.16 7.45 1.45
C GLU A 265 -2.45 8.55 2.49
N PRO A 266 -2.87 9.74 2.02
CA PRO A 266 -3.32 10.81 2.90
C PRO A 266 -4.70 10.48 3.48
N ALA A 267 -4.80 10.41 4.80
CA ALA A 267 -6.10 10.29 5.48
C ALA A 267 -5.99 10.77 6.92
N LEU A 268 -7.14 10.88 7.59
CA LEU A 268 -7.19 11.25 9.01
C LEU A 268 -6.27 10.38 9.88
N THR A 269 -6.30 9.07 9.66
CA THR A 269 -5.41 8.09 10.31
C THR A 269 -4.29 7.61 9.39
N GLY A 270 -4.15 8.18 8.20
CA GLY A 270 -3.15 7.81 7.19
C GLY A 270 -1.88 8.63 7.38
N MET A 271 -1.13 8.84 6.31
CA MET A 271 0.02 9.74 6.33
C MET A 271 -0.42 11.20 6.40
N LYS A 272 0.37 12.03 7.07
CA LYS A 272 0.11 13.46 7.14
C LYS A 272 0.67 14.15 5.90
N ASP A 273 -0.16 14.86 5.16
CA ASP A 273 0.25 15.62 3.98
C ASP A 273 1.47 16.50 4.28
N TYR A 274 2.44 16.45 3.39
CA TYR A 274 3.67 17.27 3.40
C TYR A 274 4.59 17.05 4.62
N ASP A 275 4.31 16.09 5.50
CA ASP A 275 5.20 15.67 6.59
C ASP A 275 6.22 14.62 6.10
N TYR A 276 6.89 14.95 4.99
CA TYR A 276 7.73 14.02 4.23
C TYR A 276 8.78 13.33 5.10
N ALA A 277 9.46 14.08 5.97
CA ALA A 277 10.52 13.55 6.82
C ALA A 277 10.00 12.42 7.72
N ASN A 278 8.88 12.62 8.41
CA ASN A 278 8.31 11.61 9.28
C ASN A 278 7.69 10.46 8.49
N ASN A 279 6.94 10.74 7.42
CA ASN A 279 6.29 9.72 6.60
C ASN A 279 7.32 8.75 5.98
N GLN A 280 8.42 9.30 5.45
CA GLN A 280 9.50 8.50 4.87
C GLN A 280 10.25 7.68 5.94
N MET A 281 10.46 8.22 7.16
CA MET A 281 11.05 7.46 8.27
C MET A 281 10.15 6.30 8.72
N ILE A 282 8.86 6.54 8.87
CA ILE A 282 7.86 5.49 9.22
C ILE A 282 7.87 4.40 8.15
N TYR A 283 7.74 4.78 6.88
CA TYR A 283 7.73 3.84 5.75
C TYR A 283 9.02 3.00 5.70
N ASN A 284 10.19 3.63 5.76
CA ASN A 284 11.47 2.91 5.71
C ASN A 284 11.63 1.95 6.89
N ALA A 285 11.25 2.38 8.10
CA ALA A 285 11.32 1.54 9.28
C ALA A 285 10.38 0.32 9.15
N PHE A 286 9.18 0.52 8.60
CA PHE A 286 8.22 -0.56 8.34
C PHE A 286 8.80 -1.59 7.34
N VAL A 287 9.27 -1.11 6.18
CA VAL A 287 9.84 -1.95 5.12
C VAL A 287 11.09 -2.70 5.61
N ASN A 288 11.99 -2.01 6.30
CA ASN A 288 13.20 -2.62 6.85
C ASN A 288 12.88 -3.70 7.88
N TYR A 289 11.87 -3.47 8.73
CA TYR A 289 11.43 -4.47 9.70
C TYR A 289 10.93 -5.74 8.99
N LEU A 290 10.08 -5.62 7.97
CA LEU A 290 9.60 -6.79 7.22
C LEU A 290 10.74 -7.52 6.50
N ASN A 291 11.66 -6.80 5.87
CA ASN A 291 12.84 -7.42 5.24
C ASN A 291 13.72 -8.18 6.25
N GLN A 292 13.83 -7.68 7.47
CA GLN A 292 14.69 -8.27 8.50
C GLN A 292 14.01 -9.43 9.27
N TYR A 293 12.72 -9.32 9.55
CA TYR A 293 12.01 -10.21 10.48
C TYR A 293 10.85 -10.99 9.84
N GLY A 294 10.33 -10.55 8.69
CA GLY A 294 9.28 -11.23 7.94
C GLY A 294 9.83 -12.41 7.13
N GLN A 295 10.28 -13.47 7.79
CA GLN A 295 10.90 -14.62 7.10
C GLN A 295 10.01 -15.17 5.97
N GLY A 296 10.50 -15.05 4.74
CA GLY A 296 9.78 -15.50 3.55
C GLY A 296 8.58 -14.62 3.18
N VAL A 297 8.50 -13.39 3.70
CA VAL A 297 7.51 -12.37 3.37
C VAL A 297 8.23 -11.14 2.84
N LYS A 298 7.76 -10.60 1.72
CA LYS A 298 8.31 -9.42 1.07
C LYS A 298 7.38 -8.21 1.31
N PRO A 299 7.92 -7.01 1.57
CA PRO A 299 7.12 -5.79 1.55
C PRO A 299 6.75 -5.42 0.09
N GLY A 300 5.48 -5.09 -0.13
CA GLY A 300 4.99 -4.40 -1.32
C GLY A 300 4.50 -3.00 -0.98
N THR A 301 4.26 -2.14 -1.97
CA THR A 301 3.78 -0.77 -1.74
C THR A 301 2.57 -0.47 -2.61
N TYR A 302 1.57 0.15 -1.97
CA TYR A 302 0.40 0.70 -2.61
C TYR A 302 0.32 2.22 -2.44
N SER A 303 -0.04 2.91 -3.52
CA SER A 303 -0.43 4.32 -3.52
C SER A 303 -1.00 4.74 -4.87
N SER A 304 -1.58 5.94 -4.94
CA SER A 304 -1.82 6.66 -6.19
C SER A 304 -0.72 7.72 -6.43
N PRO A 305 -0.50 8.19 -7.67
CA PRO A 305 0.46 9.27 -7.93
C PRO A 305 0.25 10.52 -7.08
N GLY A 306 -1.00 10.98 -6.94
CA GLY A 306 -1.32 12.16 -6.14
C GLY A 306 -1.27 11.92 -4.62
N SER A 307 -1.57 10.70 -4.17
CA SER A 307 -1.38 10.31 -2.77
C SER A 307 0.12 10.27 -2.43
N TRP A 308 0.93 9.67 -3.28
CA TRP A 308 2.38 9.57 -3.10
C TRP A 308 3.06 10.94 -3.10
N GLU A 309 2.75 11.80 -4.08
CA GLU A 309 3.31 13.15 -4.14
C GLU A 309 3.04 13.93 -2.85
N ARG A 310 1.80 13.89 -2.34
CA ARG A 310 1.42 14.62 -1.11
C ARG A 310 2.03 14.06 0.15
N THR A 311 2.24 12.75 0.22
CA THR A 311 2.68 12.09 1.47
C THR A 311 4.18 11.80 1.50
N MET A 312 4.79 11.57 0.35
CA MET A 312 6.17 11.10 0.19
C MET A 312 7.02 12.03 -0.67
N GLY A 313 6.43 12.91 -1.49
CA GLY A 313 7.15 13.81 -2.39
C GLY A 313 7.89 13.04 -3.48
N ASP A 314 9.14 13.41 -3.75
CA ASP A 314 10.02 12.75 -4.73
C ASP A 314 10.68 11.46 -4.21
N PHE A 315 10.21 10.93 -3.07
CA PHE A 315 10.80 9.74 -2.47
C PHE A 315 10.58 8.50 -3.33
N SER A 316 11.62 7.67 -3.43
CA SER A 316 11.59 6.40 -4.16
C SER A 316 11.37 5.24 -3.18
N PRO A 317 10.29 4.44 -3.33
CA PRO A 317 10.05 3.30 -2.47
C PRO A 317 11.09 2.18 -2.65
N SER A 318 11.34 1.44 -1.58
CA SER A 318 12.30 0.32 -1.53
C SER A 318 11.63 -1.06 -1.61
N THR A 319 10.60 -1.22 -2.45
CA THR A 319 9.85 -2.48 -2.64
C THR A 319 9.80 -2.92 -4.11
N PRO A 320 10.97 -3.07 -4.78
CA PRO A 320 11.03 -3.36 -6.21
C PRO A 320 10.30 -4.65 -6.56
N GLY A 321 9.53 -4.65 -7.64
CA GLY A 321 8.77 -5.81 -8.10
C GLY A 321 7.59 -6.24 -7.20
N ALA A 322 7.00 -5.33 -6.43
CA ALA A 322 5.79 -5.55 -5.63
C ALA A 322 5.01 -4.24 -5.48
N TYR A 323 4.75 -3.58 -6.61
CA TYR A 323 4.06 -2.30 -6.69
C TYR A 323 2.60 -2.48 -7.10
N TRP A 324 1.72 -1.81 -6.37
CA TRP A 324 0.29 -1.76 -6.60
C TRP A 324 -0.12 -0.30 -6.75
N VAL A 325 -0.53 0.11 -7.95
CA VAL A 325 -0.85 1.52 -8.22
C VAL A 325 -2.34 1.74 -8.35
N ALA A 326 -2.84 2.80 -7.72
CA ALA A 326 -4.18 3.29 -7.95
C ALA A 326 -4.19 4.40 -8.99
N TYR A 327 -5.01 4.22 -10.02
CA TYR A 327 -5.33 5.26 -10.98
C TYR A 327 -6.70 4.98 -11.58
N TYR A 328 -7.64 5.92 -11.44
CA TYR A 328 -9.03 5.74 -11.84
C TYR A 328 -9.33 6.62 -13.05
N PRO A 329 -9.44 6.06 -14.26
CA PRO A 329 -9.90 6.80 -15.41
C PRO A 329 -11.37 7.22 -15.21
N SER A 330 -11.81 8.25 -15.95
CA SER A 330 -13.18 8.76 -15.83
C SER A 330 -14.26 7.71 -16.15
N ASP A 331 -13.94 6.77 -17.04
CA ASP A 331 -14.78 5.63 -17.41
C ASP A 331 -14.06 4.33 -17.06
N ILE A 332 -14.80 3.25 -16.78
CA ILE A 332 -14.19 1.93 -16.55
C ILE A 332 -13.47 1.49 -17.84
N PRO A 333 -12.15 1.28 -17.81
CA PRO A 333 -11.37 0.94 -18.99
C PRO A 333 -11.72 -0.47 -19.49
N THR A 334 -11.79 -0.63 -20.81
CA THR A 334 -11.98 -1.95 -21.44
C THR A 334 -10.66 -2.65 -21.75
N ASN A 335 -9.57 -1.90 -21.87
CA ASN A 335 -8.23 -2.44 -22.04
C ASN A 335 -7.55 -2.56 -20.67
N LEU A 336 -7.56 -3.76 -20.10
CA LEU A 336 -6.96 -4.07 -18.80
C LEU A 336 -5.59 -4.74 -18.95
N THR A 337 -4.80 -4.28 -19.92
CA THR A 337 -3.44 -4.81 -20.19
C THR A 337 -2.38 -3.76 -19.90
N THR A 338 -1.12 -4.17 -19.79
CA THR A 338 0.01 -3.25 -19.55
C THR A 338 0.21 -2.22 -20.66
N SER A 339 -0.37 -2.45 -21.84
CA SER A 339 -0.39 -1.48 -22.96
C SER A 339 -1.26 -0.25 -22.69
N ASN A 340 -2.16 -0.31 -21.70
CA ASN A 340 -2.97 0.83 -21.30
C ASN A 340 -2.07 1.94 -20.71
N SER A 341 -2.24 3.17 -21.18
CA SER A 341 -1.51 4.35 -20.69
C SER A 341 -1.81 4.69 -19.23
N ASP A 342 -2.96 4.26 -18.73
CA ASP A 342 -3.41 4.46 -17.34
C ASP A 342 -2.81 3.43 -16.38
N TRP A 343 -2.21 2.34 -16.91
CA TRP A 343 -1.40 1.45 -16.10
C TRP A 343 -0.02 2.09 -15.93
N LEU A 344 0.24 2.68 -14.77
CA LEU A 344 1.41 3.53 -14.58
C LEU A 344 2.64 2.76 -14.11
N ASN A 345 3.80 3.42 -14.22
CA ASN A 345 4.93 3.11 -13.35
C ASN A 345 4.59 3.57 -11.93
N PHE A 346 5.13 2.88 -10.92
CA PHE A 346 4.91 3.29 -9.55
C PHE A 346 5.62 4.63 -9.26
N PRO A 347 4.97 5.59 -8.57
CA PRO A 347 5.55 6.89 -8.26
C PRO A 347 6.94 6.81 -7.61
N GLY A 348 7.86 7.66 -8.05
CA GLY A 348 9.25 7.64 -7.57
C GLY A 348 10.11 6.50 -8.14
N THR A 349 9.61 5.72 -9.10
CA THR A 349 10.34 4.61 -9.73
C THR A 349 10.21 4.65 -11.26
N ASN A 350 11.02 3.81 -11.94
CA ASN A 350 10.84 3.51 -13.36
C ASN A 350 10.21 2.11 -13.59
N GLU A 351 9.67 1.49 -12.53
CA GLU A 351 9.10 0.14 -12.57
C GLU A 351 7.60 0.22 -12.86
N LYS A 352 7.14 -0.54 -13.86
CA LYS A 352 5.71 -0.72 -14.13
C LYS A 352 5.09 -1.44 -12.93
N ALA A 353 3.99 -0.92 -12.40
CA ALA A 353 3.32 -1.57 -11.28
C ALA A 353 2.83 -2.98 -11.66
N GLU A 354 3.05 -3.97 -10.80
CA GLU A 354 2.54 -5.34 -10.97
C GLU A 354 1.01 -5.39 -10.96
N ILE A 355 0.39 -4.58 -10.10
CA ILE A 355 -1.05 -4.52 -9.90
C ILE A 355 -1.53 -3.10 -10.18
N TRP A 356 -2.63 -2.98 -10.91
CA TRP A 356 -3.35 -1.73 -11.13
C TRP A 356 -4.76 -1.82 -10.54
N GLN A 357 -5.06 -0.93 -9.59
CA GLN A 357 -6.42 -0.66 -9.14
C GLN A 357 -7.04 0.37 -10.09
N TYR A 358 -7.86 -0.12 -11.01
CA TYR A 358 -8.41 0.66 -12.12
C TYR A 358 -9.78 1.27 -11.84
N TYR A 359 -10.42 0.84 -10.75
CA TYR A 359 -11.69 1.35 -10.28
C TYR A 359 -11.67 1.42 -8.76
N GLY A 360 -12.08 2.56 -8.21
CA GLY A 360 -12.24 2.78 -6.79
C GLY A 360 -13.64 3.29 -6.45
N GLY A 361 -14.15 2.97 -5.27
CA GLY A 361 -15.46 3.43 -4.84
C GLY A 361 -16.06 2.63 -3.67
N TYR A 362 -17.20 1.98 -3.93
CA TYR A 362 -17.79 1.05 -2.96
C TYR A 362 -17.09 -0.32 -2.99
N ASP A 363 -16.61 -0.70 -4.17
CA ASP A 363 -15.84 -1.90 -4.43
C ASP A 363 -14.61 -1.46 -5.24
N ASP A 364 -13.42 -1.91 -4.83
CA ASP A 364 -12.18 -1.58 -5.51
C ASP A 364 -11.74 -2.76 -6.38
N TYR A 365 -11.48 -2.49 -7.67
CA TYR A 365 -11.18 -3.53 -8.66
C TYR A 365 -9.75 -3.41 -9.20
N ASN A 366 -9.12 -4.57 -9.29
CA ASN A 366 -7.72 -4.71 -9.61
C ASN A 366 -7.49 -5.67 -10.78
N VAL A 367 -6.43 -5.39 -11.52
CA VAL A 367 -5.85 -6.30 -12.51
C VAL A 367 -4.36 -6.40 -12.27
N ALA A 368 -3.80 -7.59 -12.44
CA ALA A 368 -2.38 -7.85 -12.30
C ALA A 368 -1.86 -8.57 -13.56
N TRP A 369 -0.81 -8.02 -14.16
CA TRP A 369 -0.09 -8.69 -15.25
C TRP A 369 0.94 -9.69 -14.70
N LYS A 370 1.31 -9.51 -13.43
CA LYS A 370 2.18 -10.38 -12.68
C LYS A 370 1.79 -10.31 -11.21
N LEU A 371 1.53 -11.46 -10.61
CA LEU A 371 1.31 -11.55 -9.17
C LEU A 371 2.66 -11.61 -8.44
N PRO A 372 2.91 -10.70 -7.48
CA PRO A 372 4.16 -10.67 -6.72
C PRO A 372 4.27 -11.77 -5.67
#